data_AF-A0A525J9P0-F1
#
_entry.id   AF-A0A525J9P0-F1
#
_cell.length_a   1.000
_cell.length_b   1.000
_cell.length_c   1.000
_cell.angle_alpha   90.00
_cell.angle_beta   90.00
_cell.angle_gamma   90.00
#
_symmetry.space_group_name_H-M   'P 1'
#
loop_
_entity.id
_entity.type
_entity.pdbx_description
1 polymer ?
#
loop_
_entity_poly.entity_id
_entity_poly.type
_entity_poly.pdbx_seq_one_letter_code
_entity_poly.pdbx_strand_id
1 'polypeptide(L)' 'MDGRQQRIYEEATALWREVFGEPPPVRAEGEDLLEIVTRCLPELPYERLRSPHLRPGTIAGPGQPGTETPAS' A
#
# COMPACT_ATOMS: atom_id res chain seq x y z
N MET A 1 21.30 -7.41 7.61
CA MET A 1 20.07 -6.88 6.98
C MET A 1 19.41 -5.94 7.99
N ASP A 2 19.15 -4.71 7.59
CA ASP A 2 18.44 -3.72 8.42
C ASP A 2 17.01 -4.24 8.74
N GLY A 3 16.48 -3.97 9.94
CA GLY A 3 15.13 -4.40 10.33
C GLY A 3 14.01 -3.75 9.50
N ARG A 4 14.27 -2.62 8.85
CA ARG A 4 13.40 -2.06 7.80
C ARG A 4 13.47 -2.92 6.54
N GLN A 5 14.66 -3.29 6.07
CA GLN A 5 14.83 -4.06 4.83
C GLN A 5 14.17 -5.44 4.93
N GLN A 6 14.31 -6.08 6.09
CA GLN A 6 13.64 -7.36 6.37
C GLN A 6 12.12 -7.25 6.27
N ARG A 7 11.53 -6.20 6.86
CA ARG A 7 10.08 -5.95 6.76
C ARG A 7 9.63 -5.70 5.33
N ILE A 8 10.39 -4.91 4.56
CA ILE A 8 10.09 -4.68 3.14
C ILE A 8 10.10 -6.00 2.37
N TYR A 9 11.11 -6.85 2.59
CA TYR A 9 11.20 -8.15 1.94
C TYR A 9 10.03 -9.08 2.29
N GLU A 10 9.62 -9.13 3.56
CA GLU A 10 8.49 -9.94 4.02
C GLU A 10 7.16 -9.51 3.36
N GLU A 11 6.88 -8.20 3.37
CA GLU A 11 5.67 -7.64 2.74
C GLU A 11 5.69 -7.84 1.23
N ALA A 12 6.82 -7.59 0.56
CA ALA A 12 6.96 -7.81 -0.88
C ALA A 12 6.78 -9.29 -1.26
N THR A 13 7.27 -10.22 -0.43
CA THR A 13 7.08 -11.66 -0.60
C THR A 13 5.62 -12.07 -0.44
N ALA A 14 4.93 -11.53 0.56
CA ALA A 14 3.51 -11.78 0.77
C ALA A 14 2.70 -11.28 -0.44
N LEU A 15 2.99 -10.07 -0.90
CA LEU A 15 2.35 -9.47 -2.06
C LEU A 15 2.59 -10.27 -3.35
N TRP A 16 3.82 -10.73 -3.57
CA TRP A 16 4.15 -11.57 -4.73
C TRP A 16 3.27 -12.83 -4.77
N ARG A 17 3.12 -13.52 -3.64
CA ARG A 17 2.30 -14.73 -3.56
C ARG A 17 0.82 -14.46 -3.84
N GLU A 18 0.31 -13.32 -3.39
CA GLU A 18 -1.07 -12.93 -3.67
C GLU A 18 -1.30 -12.63 -5.16
N VAL A 19 -0.35 -11.94 -5.81
CA VAL A 19 -0.49 -11.52 -7.21
C VAL A 19 -0.22 -12.67 -8.18
N PHE A 20 0.79 -13.49 -7.93
CA PHE A 20 1.26 -14.52 -8.87
C PHE A 20 0.93 -15.96 -8.45
N GLY A 21 0.54 -16.21 -7.19
CA GLY A 21 0.22 -17.55 -6.69
C GLY A 21 1.43 -18.48 -6.48
N GLU A 22 2.64 -17.97 -6.65
CA GLU A 22 3.90 -18.73 -6.59
C GLU A 22 4.91 -18.06 -5.65
N PRO A 23 5.98 -18.76 -5.19
CA PRO A 23 7.03 -18.11 -4.43
C PRO A 23 7.82 -17.09 -5.28
N PRO A 24 8.39 -16.03 -4.67
CA PRO A 24 9.22 -15.07 -5.38
C PRO A 24 10.53 -15.70 -5.89
N PRO A 25 11.19 -15.09 -6.90
CA PRO A 25 12.46 -15.54 -7.42
C PRO A 25 13.53 -15.60 -6.32
N VAL A 26 14.35 -16.66 -6.36
CA VAL A 26 15.44 -16.83 -5.40
C VAL A 26 16.47 -15.71 -5.60
N ARG A 27 16.85 -15.03 -4.51
CA ARG A 27 17.81 -13.89 -4.47
C ARG A 27 17.29 -12.54 -4.94
N ALA A 28 15.99 -12.38 -5.17
CA ALA A 28 15.41 -11.06 -5.39
C ALA A 28 15.34 -10.27 -4.07
N GLU A 29 15.71 -8.99 -4.10
CA GLU A 29 15.54 -8.10 -2.94
C GLU A 29 14.11 -7.55 -2.91
N GLY A 30 13.66 -7.09 -1.74
CA GLY A 30 12.28 -6.61 -1.57
C GLY A 30 11.90 -5.46 -2.51
N GLU A 31 12.84 -4.59 -2.86
CA GLU A 31 12.62 -3.48 -3.79
C GLU A 31 12.35 -3.97 -5.22
N ASP A 32 13.15 -4.94 -5.70
CA ASP A 32 12.98 -5.54 -7.02
C ASP A 32 11.63 -6.25 -7.14
N LEU A 33 11.23 -6.97 -6.07
CA LEU A 33 9.92 -7.64 -6.02
C LEU A 33 8.77 -6.64 -6.16
N LEU A 34 8.85 -5.50 -5.45
CA LEU A 34 7.83 -4.46 -5.53
C LEU A 34 7.78 -3.79 -6.90
N GLU A 35 8.93 -3.51 -7.53
CA GLU A 35 8.99 -2.95 -8.87
C GLU A 35 8.29 -3.88 -9.89
N ILE A 36 8.58 -5.18 -9.83
CA ILE A 36 7.98 -6.15 -10.73
C ILE A 36 6.47 -6.25 -10.49
N VAL A 37 6.04 -6.39 -9.23
CA VAL A 37 4.62 -6.47 -8.89
C VAL A 37 3.88 -5.24 -9.43
N THR A 38 4.36 -4.03 -9.11
CA THR A 38 3.69 -2.78 -9.52
C THR A 38 3.63 -2.61 -11.04
N ARG A 39 4.63 -3.10 -11.78
CA ARG A 39 4.62 -3.10 -13.25
C ARG A 39 3.65 -4.11 -13.86
N CYS A 40 3.34 -5.20 -13.15
CA CYS A 40 2.41 -6.23 -13.59
C CYS A 40 0.94 -5.93 -13.26
N LEU A 41 0.68 -5.02 -12.32
CA LEU A 41 -0.68 -4.63 -11.99
C LEU A 41 -1.31 -3.82 -13.13
N PRO A 42 -2.60 -4.03 -13.43
CA PRO A 42 -3.30 -3.21 -14.41
C PRO A 42 -3.33 -1.75 -13.95
N GLU A 43 -3.15 -0.82 -14.88
CA GLU A 43 -3.45 0.60 -14.64
C GLU A 43 -4.96 0.74 -14.46
N LEU A 44 -5.41 0.65 -13.21
CA LEU A 44 -6.81 0.89 -12.87
C LEU A 44 -6.99 2.37 -12.56
N PRO A 45 -8.03 3.01 -13.11
CA PRO A 45 -8.40 4.34 -12.64
C PRO A 45 -8.71 4.22 -11.15
N TYR A 46 -8.18 5.15 -10.36
CA TYR A 46 -8.49 5.20 -8.94
C TYR A 46 -9.98 5.53 -8.76
N GLU A 47 -10.79 4.50 -8.62
CA GLU A 47 -12.20 4.67 -8.33
C GLU A 47 -12.35 4.93 -6.83
N ARG A 48 -12.64 6.18 -6.49
CA ARG A 48 -12.94 6.54 -5.10
C ARG A 48 -14.14 5.72 -4.64
N LEU A 49 -13.93 4.90 -3.62
CA LEU A 49 -15.00 4.16 -2.96
C LEU A 49 -16.14 5.11 -2.60
N ARG A 50 -17.30 4.90 -3.23
CA ARG A 50 -18.54 5.61 -2.92
C ARG A 50 -19.32 4.75 -1.94
N SER A 51 -19.32 5.13 -0.66
CA SER A 51 -20.26 4.57 0.30
C SER A 51 -21.11 5.69 0.91
N PRO A 52 -22.38 5.43 1.28
CA PRO A 52 -23.21 6.41 2.00
C PRO A 52 -22.59 6.88 3.32
N HIS A 53 -21.64 6.11 3.86
CA HIS A 53 -20.92 6.38 5.11
C HIS A 53 -19.59 7.11 4.89
N LEU A 54 -19.02 7.05 3.68
CA LEU A 54 -17.81 7.78 3.29
C LEU A 54 -18.19 9.17 2.80
N ARG A 55 -18.53 10.06 3.74
CA ARG A 55 -18.70 11.48 3.42
C ARG A 55 -17.33 12.11 3.19
N PRO A 56 -17.18 13.06 2.24
CA PRO A 56 -15.90 13.72 1.96
C PRO A 56 -15.20 14.32 3.18
N GLY A 57 -15.95 14.76 4.20
CA GLY A 57 -15.41 15.29 5.46
C GLY A 57 -14.99 14.24 6.50
N THR A 58 -15.19 12.95 6.23
CA THR A 58 -14.83 11.84 7.14
C THR A 58 -13.57 11.11 6.68
N ILE A 59 -13.06 11.43 5.49
CA ILE A 59 -11.83 10.84 4.94
C ILE A 59 -10.65 11.74 5.33
N ALA A 60 -9.90 11.35 6.35
CA ALA A 60 -8.63 12.00 6.67
C ALA A 60 -7.58 11.58 5.63
N GLY A 61 -7.19 12.52 4.76
CA GLY A 61 -6.02 12.37 3.90
C GLY A 61 -4.74 12.75 4.65
N PRO A 62 -3.56 12.17 4.30
CA PRO A 62 -2.28 12.62 4.83
C PRO A 62 -2.01 14.06 4.34
N GLY A 63 -2.28 15.04 5.21
CA GLY A 63 -2.16 16.46 4.91
C GLY A 63 -3.32 17.35 5.39
N GLN A 64 -4.38 16.78 5.98
CA GLN A 64 -5.38 17.60 6.67
C GLN A 64 -4.84 17.95 8.07
N PRO A 65 -4.48 19.21 8.37
CA PRO A 65 -4.27 19.61 9.76
C PRO A 65 -5.57 19.35 10.49
N GLY A 66 -5.53 18.52 11.53
CA GLY A 66 -6.68 18.27 12.37
C GLY A 66 -7.26 19.62 12.78
N THR A 67 -8.50 19.89 12.41
CA THR A 67 -9.27 20.97 13.04
C THR A 67 -9.52 20.54 14.48
N GLU A 68 -8.51 20.69 15.34
CA GLU A 68 -8.67 20.80 16.77
C GLU A 68 -9.48 22.07 17.00
N THR A 69 -10.80 21.93 17.08
CA THR A 69 -11.66 22.94 17.66
C THR A 69 -11.25 23.12 19.12
N PRO A 70 -10.73 24.28 19.56
CA PRO A 70 -10.50 24.50 20.97
C PRO A 70 -11.85 24.52 21.69
N ALA A 71 -11.99 23.66 22.70
CA ALA A 71 -13.13 23.68 23.60
C ALA A 71 -13.23 25.06 24.28
N SER A 72 -14.43 25.62 24.29
CA SER A 72 -14.79 26.85 25.00
C SER A 72 -14.64 26.73 26.51
#